data_AF-A0A0F2DSX2-F1
#
_entry.id   AF-A0A0F2DSX2-F1
#
_cell.length_a   1.000
_cell.length_b   1.000
_cell.length_c   1.000
_cell.angle_alpha   90.00
_cell.angle_beta   90.00
_cell.angle_gamma   90.00
#
_symmetry.space_group_name_H-M   'P 1'
#
loop_
_entity.id
_entity.type
_entity.pdbx_description
1 polymer ?
#
loop_
_entity_poly.entity_id
_entity_poly.type
_entity_poly.pdbx_seq_one_letter_code
_entity_poly.pdbx_strand_id
1 'polypeptide(L)'
;MLKILNNSLNGIVLGQKKADFDDVILNNPNYSLEFDRKHKTQSDSELITVSSLRNCDEFCLNGKVINFSNLEKFLEEENPLIEVSDEENYFYIFPKYNLVLYVDYKDNLFLQILIYDESIRDLYDNKGKKYSDFQKSKLKNPTLNHDKLIFIPYKSIGNFELNCSLSDVIRKYNISNNVIPKVKNIIEINNFVLRFDNEKLTEVTIFNDKKVELAIYYNEIDISSKKGFAELLSQYDVIERTKSKYLFKELGLVVEKDLSEFRFFEQSLLKFWVNLHRPITSW
;
A
#
# COMPACT_ATOMS: atom_id res chain seq x y z
N MET A 1 -8.38 -6.03 27.22
CA MET A 1 -7.42 -4.96 26.90
C MET A 1 -6.00 -5.48 27.08
N LEU A 2 -5.18 -5.40 26.04
CA LEU A 2 -3.75 -5.73 26.09
C LEU A 2 -2.98 -4.62 26.85
N LYS A 3 -1.96 -4.99 27.63
CA LYS A 3 -1.14 -4.05 28.41
C LYS A 3 0.33 -4.24 28.07
N ILE A 4 0.94 -3.19 27.54
CA ILE A 4 2.38 -3.09 27.33
C ILE A 4 2.96 -2.25 28.46
N LEU A 5 3.93 -2.82 29.16
CA LEU A 5 4.70 -2.11 30.17
C LEU A 5 6.17 -2.49 29.99
N ASN A 6 7.00 -1.50 29.66
CA ASN A 6 8.40 -1.71 29.30
C ASN A 6 8.55 -2.80 28.21
N ASN A 7 9.28 -3.87 28.51
CA ASN A 7 9.56 -5.00 27.62
C ASN A 7 8.58 -6.17 27.80
N SER A 8 7.34 -5.89 28.22
CA SER A 8 6.34 -6.94 28.49
C SER A 8 4.98 -6.67 27.83
N LEU A 9 4.31 -7.75 27.41
CA LEU A 9 2.93 -7.74 26.91
C LEU A 9 2.08 -8.64 27.81
N ASN A 10 1.13 -8.06 28.53
CA ASN A 10 0.30 -8.76 29.54
C ASN A 10 1.11 -9.58 30.55
N GLY A 11 2.31 -9.11 30.89
CA GLY A 11 3.22 -9.78 31.82
C GLY A 11 4.12 -10.84 31.17
N ILE A 12 3.99 -11.11 29.87
CA ILE A 12 4.94 -11.94 29.11
C ILE A 12 6.15 -11.07 28.80
N VAL A 13 7.31 -11.38 29.40
CA VAL A 13 8.50 -10.53 29.39
C VAL A 13 9.50 -10.99 28.33
N LEU A 14 9.94 -10.07 27.46
CA LEU A 14 11.01 -10.30 26.50
C LEU A 14 12.35 -10.58 27.20
N GLY A 15 13.21 -11.39 26.59
CA GLY A 15 14.49 -11.82 27.14
C GLY A 15 14.41 -12.95 28.17
N GLN A 16 13.20 -13.34 28.60
CA GLN A 16 13.01 -14.50 29.46
C GLN A 16 13.29 -15.80 28.69
N LYS A 17 13.94 -16.78 29.35
CA LYS A 17 14.24 -18.06 28.71
C LYS A 17 12.98 -18.88 28.53
N LYS A 18 12.95 -19.69 27.48
CA LYS A 18 11.85 -20.62 27.21
C LYS A 18 11.53 -21.53 28.40
N ALA A 19 12.56 -22.00 29.11
CA ALA A 19 12.39 -22.88 30.27
C ALA A 19 11.69 -22.23 31.47
N ASP A 20 11.64 -20.89 31.53
CA ASP A 20 11.04 -20.15 32.63
C ASP A 20 9.54 -19.87 32.40
N PHE A 21 9.00 -20.22 31.22
CA PHE A 21 7.58 -20.11 30.93
C PHE A 21 6.86 -21.40 31.31
N ASP A 22 5.67 -21.26 31.88
CA ASP A 22 4.77 -22.40 32.05
C ASP A 22 4.12 -22.81 30.72
N ASP A 23 3.62 -24.05 30.68
CA ASP A 23 2.95 -24.59 29.49
C ASP A 23 1.67 -23.81 29.12
N VAL A 24 1.07 -23.08 30.07
CA VAL A 24 -0.15 -22.31 29.83
C VAL A 24 0.16 -21.08 28.98
N ILE A 25 1.26 -20.39 29.25
CA ILE A 25 1.73 -19.24 28.48
C ILE A 25 2.25 -19.70 27.12
N LEU A 26 3.08 -20.76 27.09
CA LEU A 26 3.67 -21.27 25.84
C LEU A 26 2.62 -21.73 24.82
N ASN A 27 1.48 -22.25 25.29
CA ASN A 27 0.40 -22.76 24.44
C ASN A 27 -0.80 -21.79 24.37
N ASN A 28 -0.65 -20.55 24.82
CA ASN A 28 -1.75 -19.60 24.82
C ASN A 28 -2.10 -19.16 23.38
N PRO A 29 -3.31 -19.46 22.87
CA PRO A 29 -3.67 -19.16 21.48
C PRO A 29 -3.84 -17.66 21.21
N ASN A 30 -3.79 -16.81 22.24
CA ASN A 30 -3.91 -15.37 22.08
C ASN A 30 -2.59 -14.69 21.69
N TYR A 31 -1.46 -15.40 21.80
CA TYR A 31 -0.14 -14.86 21.53
C TYR A 31 0.66 -15.76 20.60
N SER A 32 1.51 -15.14 19.79
CA SER A 32 2.61 -15.79 19.12
C SER A 32 3.90 -15.39 19.83
N LEU A 33 4.69 -16.40 20.20
CA LEU A 33 5.97 -16.24 20.91
C LEU A 33 7.10 -16.71 20.00
N GLU A 34 8.05 -15.85 19.67
CA GLU A 34 9.24 -16.26 18.94
C GLU A 34 10.48 -16.18 19.83
N PHE A 35 11.24 -17.27 19.81
CA PHE A 35 12.46 -17.41 20.58
C PHE A 35 13.67 -17.34 19.66
N ASP A 36 14.78 -16.83 20.20
CA ASP A 36 16.02 -16.72 19.46
C ASP A 36 16.58 -18.11 19.08
N ARG A 37 17.33 -18.15 17.97
CA ARG A 37 17.93 -19.39 17.46
C ARG A 37 19.44 -19.47 17.72
N LYS A 38 20.01 -18.56 18.52
CA LYS A 38 21.47 -18.51 18.72
C LYS A 38 21.94 -19.60 19.69
N HIS A 39 21.06 -20.12 20.54
CA HIS A 39 21.37 -21.18 21.49
C HIS A 39 21.23 -22.58 20.88
N LYS A 40 22.18 -23.48 21.21
CA LYS A 40 22.17 -24.88 20.75
C LYS A 40 21.10 -25.73 21.44
N THR A 41 20.59 -25.27 22.57
CA THR A 41 19.58 -25.93 23.41
C THR A 41 18.31 -25.09 23.42
N GLN A 42 17.18 -25.70 23.04
CA GLN A 42 15.90 -25.00 22.89
C GLN A 42 15.37 -24.39 24.20
N SER A 43 15.77 -24.94 25.34
CA SER A 43 15.41 -24.45 26.68
C SER A 43 16.09 -23.12 27.05
N ASP A 44 17.27 -22.87 26.50
CA ASP A 44 18.05 -21.65 26.77
C ASP A 44 17.72 -20.51 25.81
N SER A 45 16.87 -20.76 24.80
CA SER A 45 16.45 -19.72 23.88
C SER A 45 15.65 -18.64 24.60
N GLU A 46 15.96 -17.39 24.31
CA GLU A 46 15.34 -16.20 24.91
C GLU A 46 14.17 -15.73 24.03
N LEU A 47 13.10 -15.27 24.66
CA LEU A 47 11.93 -14.73 23.98
C LEU A 47 12.26 -13.38 23.33
N ILE A 48 12.22 -13.30 22.00
CA ILE A 48 12.62 -12.12 21.23
C ILE A 48 11.44 -11.37 20.62
N THR A 49 10.29 -12.01 20.42
CA THR A 49 9.06 -11.31 20.04
C THR A 49 7.85 -11.89 20.75
N VAL A 50 6.90 -11.01 21.06
CA VAL A 50 5.55 -11.38 21.52
C VAL A 50 4.55 -10.60 20.70
N SER A 51 3.63 -11.32 20.06
CA SER A 51 2.63 -10.74 19.17
C SER A 51 1.23 -11.17 19.56
N SER A 52 0.27 -10.25 19.55
CA SER A 52 -1.14 -10.60 19.69
C SER A 52 -1.67 -11.28 18.43
N LEU A 53 -2.33 -12.43 18.60
CA LEU A 53 -3.03 -13.13 17.50
C LEU A 53 -4.50 -12.76 17.39
N ARG A 54 -5.02 -11.97 18.34
CA ARG A 54 -6.38 -11.44 18.29
C ARG A 54 -6.36 -9.96 17.97
N ASN A 55 -7.29 -9.57 17.10
CA ASN A 55 -7.58 -8.17 16.86
C ASN A 55 -8.10 -7.52 18.15
N CYS A 56 -7.73 -6.27 18.39
CA CYS A 56 -8.30 -5.46 19.46
C CYS A 56 -8.60 -4.04 18.97
N ASP A 57 -9.55 -3.41 19.63
CA ASP A 57 -9.97 -2.01 19.44
C ASP A 57 -9.15 -1.03 20.29
N GLU A 58 -8.57 -1.51 21.40
CA GLU A 58 -7.71 -0.71 22.27
C GLU A 58 -6.63 -1.51 23.02
N PHE A 59 -5.57 -0.81 23.41
CA PHE A 59 -4.50 -1.32 24.27
C PHE A 59 -3.97 -0.25 25.21
N CYS A 60 -3.25 -0.66 26.24
CA CYS A 60 -2.60 0.24 27.19
C CYS A 60 -1.08 0.18 27.01
N LEU A 61 -0.45 1.31 26.73
CA LEU A 61 1.00 1.46 26.62
C LEU A 61 1.50 2.33 27.77
N ASN A 62 2.26 1.74 28.69
CA ASN A 62 2.83 2.41 29.87
C ASN A 62 1.79 3.23 30.65
N GLY A 63 0.58 2.70 30.81
CA GLY A 63 -0.53 3.35 31.53
C GLY A 63 -1.41 4.27 30.68
N LYS A 64 -1.03 4.59 29.43
CA LYS A 64 -1.84 5.37 28.49
C LYS A 64 -2.68 4.44 27.61
N VAL A 65 -3.99 4.62 27.60
CA VAL A 65 -4.89 3.87 26.71
C VAL A 65 -4.82 4.46 25.30
N ILE A 66 -4.55 3.61 24.31
CA ILE A 66 -4.47 3.94 22.89
C ILE A 66 -5.62 3.24 22.16
N ASN A 67 -6.36 4.00 21.36
CA ASN A 67 -7.47 3.54 20.53
C ASN A 67 -7.64 4.48 19.32
N PHE A 68 -8.56 4.16 18.41
CA PHE A 68 -8.74 4.94 17.17
C PHE A 68 -9.19 6.39 17.39
N SER A 69 -9.78 6.72 18.54
CA SER A 69 -10.13 8.12 18.86
C SER A 69 -8.92 8.99 19.17
N ASN A 70 -7.79 8.39 19.58
CA ASN A 70 -6.57 9.12 19.97
C ASN A 70 -5.32 8.69 19.19
N LEU A 71 -5.43 7.70 18.30
CA LEU A 71 -4.32 7.13 17.55
C LEU A 71 -3.63 8.18 16.69
N GLU A 72 -4.37 9.03 15.97
CA GLU A 72 -3.77 10.04 15.09
C GLU A 72 -2.87 11.01 15.86
N LYS A 73 -3.37 11.57 16.97
CA LYS A 73 -2.59 12.41 17.88
C LYS A 73 -1.37 11.68 18.43
N PHE A 74 -1.52 10.40 18.78
CA PHE A 74 -0.41 9.59 19.27
C PHE A 74 0.68 9.38 18.19
N LEU A 75 0.29 9.14 16.93
CA LEU A 75 1.22 9.02 15.81
C LEU A 75 1.95 10.34 15.51
N GLU A 76 1.25 11.48 15.61
CA GLU A 76 1.86 12.81 15.48
C GLU A 76 2.89 13.10 16.59
N GLU A 77 2.55 12.78 17.84
CA GLU A 77 3.41 12.98 19.01
C GLU A 77 4.67 12.09 18.96
N GLU A 78 4.52 10.81 18.63
CA GLU A 78 5.61 9.84 18.68
C GLU A 78 6.42 9.73 17.39
N ASN A 79 5.86 10.19 16.26
CA ASN A 79 6.47 10.15 14.93
C ASN A 79 7.15 8.80 14.59
N PRO A 80 6.37 7.70 14.57
CA PRO A 80 6.91 6.36 14.31
C PRO A 80 7.45 6.21 12.89
N LEU A 81 8.12 5.10 12.64
CA LEU A 81 8.38 4.65 11.27
C LEU A 81 7.10 4.00 10.72
N ILE A 82 6.84 4.18 9.43
CA ILE A 82 5.69 3.62 8.74
C ILE A 82 6.15 2.73 7.58
N GLU A 83 5.54 1.55 7.48
CA GLU A 83 5.65 0.63 6.35
C GLU A 83 4.23 0.35 5.84
N VAL A 84 4.02 0.53 4.54
CA VAL A 84 2.74 0.26 3.88
C VAL A 84 2.74 -1.22 3.49
N SER A 85 1.72 -1.97 3.91
CA SER A 85 1.57 -3.38 3.52
C SER A 85 0.88 -3.47 2.17
N ASP A 86 -0.45 -3.60 2.15
CA ASP A 86 -1.34 -3.61 0.99
C ASP A 86 -2.57 -2.70 1.25
N GLU A 87 -3.31 -2.37 0.18
CA GLU A 87 -4.49 -1.47 0.05
C GLU A 87 -5.26 -1.13 1.35
N GLU A 88 -4.73 -0.20 2.16
CA GLU A 88 -5.31 0.46 3.36
C GLU A 88 -4.78 0.03 4.75
N ASN A 89 -3.88 -0.95 4.87
CA ASN A 89 -3.31 -1.36 6.15
C ASN A 89 -1.85 -0.91 6.36
N TYR A 90 -1.55 -0.42 7.57
CA TYR A 90 -0.25 0.16 7.90
C TYR A 90 0.43 -0.55 9.06
N PHE A 91 1.75 -0.71 8.92
CA PHE A 91 2.63 -1.02 10.05
C PHE A 91 3.22 0.26 10.62
N TYR A 92 2.96 0.52 11.90
CA TYR A 92 3.62 1.58 12.67
C TYR A 92 4.65 0.97 13.60
N ILE A 93 5.91 1.30 13.37
CA ILE A 93 7.04 0.83 14.16
C ILE A 93 7.49 1.97 15.06
N PHE A 94 7.50 1.73 16.36
CA PHE A 94 7.92 2.66 17.40
C PHE A 94 9.22 2.17 18.04
N PRO A 95 10.40 2.55 17.50
CA PRO A 95 11.69 2.09 18.03
C PRO A 95 11.90 2.40 19.51
N LYS A 96 11.36 3.53 19.98
CA LYS A 96 11.39 3.97 21.38
C LYS A 96 10.76 2.97 22.35
N TYR A 97 9.76 2.23 21.89
CA TYR A 97 9.01 1.26 22.68
C TYR A 97 9.29 -0.20 22.29
N ASN A 98 10.16 -0.42 21.29
CA ASN A 98 10.30 -1.69 20.58
C ASN A 98 8.92 -2.32 20.24
N LEU A 99 8.04 -1.51 19.65
CA LEU A 99 6.64 -1.84 19.39
C LEU A 99 6.32 -1.74 17.90
N VAL A 100 5.53 -2.69 17.41
CA VAL A 100 4.92 -2.66 16.08
C VAL A 100 3.40 -2.78 16.21
N LEU A 101 2.68 -1.90 15.53
CA LEU A 101 1.23 -1.97 15.38
C LEU A 101 0.90 -2.27 13.92
N TYR A 102 0.09 -3.29 13.68
CA TYR A 102 -0.57 -3.50 12.40
C TYR A 102 -2.00 -3.00 12.49
N VAL A 103 -2.33 -1.97 11.70
CA VAL A 103 -3.55 -1.18 11.86
C VAL A 103 -4.42 -1.30 10.62
N ASP A 104 -5.68 -1.63 10.85
CA ASP A 104 -6.78 -1.54 9.88
C ASP A 104 -7.67 -0.35 10.23
N TYR A 105 -7.63 0.67 9.37
CA TYR A 105 -8.42 1.89 9.54
C TYR A 105 -9.87 1.74 9.07
N LYS A 106 -10.18 0.74 8.26
CA LYS A 106 -11.53 0.52 7.75
C LYS A 106 -12.43 0.00 8.85
N ASP A 107 -11.94 -0.99 9.58
CA ASP A 107 -12.68 -1.64 10.67
C ASP A 107 -12.32 -1.08 12.06
N ASN A 108 -11.39 -0.11 12.13
CA ASN A 108 -10.85 0.45 13.37
C ASN A 108 -10.32 -0.63 14.33
N LEU A 109 -9.45 -1.50 13.80
CA LEU A 109 -8.84 -2.60 14.54
C LEU A 109 -7.32 -2.55 14.51
N PHE A 110 -6.70 -2.84 15.65
CA PHE A 110 -5.32 -3.30 15.70
C PHE A 110 -5.33 -4.78 15.36
N LEU A 111 -4.94 -5.11 14.13
CA LEU A 111 -4.81 -6.49 13.64
C LEU A 111 -3.67 -7.23 14.35
N GLN A 112 -2.64 -6.48 14.75
CA GLN A 112 -1.51 -7.01 15.51
C GLN A 112 -0.90 -5.94 16.40
N ILE A 113 -0.55 -6.34 17.62
CA ILE A 113 0.30 -5.60 18.54
C ILE A 113 1.47 -6.51 18.88
N LEU A 114 2.67 -6.11 18.45
CA LEU A 114 3.89 -6.87 18.62
C LEU A 114 4.91 -6.05 19.40
N ILE A 115 5.52 -6.64 20.42
CA ILE A 115 6.74 -6.11 21.04
C ILE A 115 7.92 -7.00 20.67
N TYR A 116 9.09 -6.39 20.53
CA TYR A 116 10.33 -7.08 20.20
C TYR A 116 11.46 -6.72 21.15
N ASP A 117 12.40 -7.66 21.29
CA ASP A 117 13.60 -7.45 22.10
C ASP A 117 14.56 -6.47 21.40
N GLU A 118 15.30 -5.68 22.18
CA GLU A 118 16.24 -4.69 21.65
C GLU A 118 17.31 -5.32 20.76
N SER A 119 17.68 -6.58 20.99
CA SER A 119 18.68 -7.32 20.21
C SER A 119 18.32 -7.49 18.73
N ILE A 120 17.05 -7.29 18.35
CA ILE A 120 16.58 -7.36 16.95
C ILE A 120 16.05 -6.04 16.41
N ARG A 121 16.27 -4.92 17.13
CA ARG A 121 15.81 -3.58 16.72
C ARG A 121 16.22 -3.21 15.29
N ASP A 122 17.44 -3.56 14.89
CA ASP A 122 17.96 -3.26 13.55
C ASP A 122 17.14 -3.89 12.41
N LEU A 123 16.37 -4.96 12.69
CA LEU A 123 15.48 -5.57 11.69
C LEU A 123 14.24 -4.71 11.40
N TYR A 124 13.87 -3.82 12.33
CA TYR A 124 12.70 -2.95 12.27
C TYR A 124 13.06 -1.51 11.90
N ASP A 125 14.15 -0.97 12.46
CA ASP A 125 14.54 0.43 12.26
C ASP A 125 14.91 0.78 10.81
N ASN A 126 15.30 -0.22 10.02
CA ASN A 126 15.80 -0.03 8.65
C ASN A 126 14.72 -0.03 7.55
N LYS A 127 13.43 -0.17 7.89
CA LYS A 127 12.39 -0.52 6.90
C LYS A 127 11.32 0.54 6.61
N GLY A 128 11.29 1.67 7.31
CA GLY A 128 10.19 2.64 7.19
C GLY A 128 10.58 4.10 6.98
N LYS A 129 9.63 4.93 6.54
CA LYS A 129 9.76 6.40 6.55
C LYS A 129 9.20 6.96 7.85
N LYS A 130 9.60 8.16 8.27
CA LYS A 130 8.96 8.81 9.44
C LYS A 130 7.51 9.20 9.13
N TYR A 131 6.63 9.04 10.12
CA TYR A 131 5.21 9.39 10.03
C TYR A 131 5.01 10.86 9.63
N SER A 132 5.83 11.78 10.14
CA SER A 132 5.78 13.19 9.75
C SER A 132 6.08 13.41 8.26
N ASP A 133 6.98 12.62 7.69
CA ASP A 133 7.34 12.73 6.27
C ASP A 133 6.27 12.06 5.41
N PHE A 134 5.67 10.98 5.89
CA PHE A 134 4.48 10.36 5.28
C PHE A 134 3.29 11.33 5.28
N GLN A 135 2.98 11.98 6.40
CA GLN A 135 1.94 12.99 6.50
C GLN A 135 2.21 14.19 5.61
N LYS A 136 3.46 14.67 5.54
CA LYS A 136 3.83 15.71 4.56
C LYS A 136 3.65 15.24 3.13
N SER A 137 3.89 13.97 2.79
CA SER A 137 3.56 13.45 1.46
C SER A 137 2.05 13.32 1.23
N LYS A 138 1.25 13.05 2.26
CA LYS A 138 -0.23 13.02 2.18
C LYS A 138 -0.85 14.41 2.04
N LEU A 139 -0.31 15.41 2.76
CA LEU A 139 -0.68 16.84 2.69
C LEU A 139 -0.12 17.56 1.47
N LYS A 140 1.02 17.08 0.93
CA LYS A 140 1.58 17.47 -0.37
C LYS A 140 1.20 16.49 -1.48
N ASN A 141 0.16 15.68 -1.30
CA ASN A 141 -0.61 15.28 -2.46
C ASN A 141 -1.14 16.61 -2.97
N PRO A 142 -0.74 17.07 -4.18
CA PRO A 142 -1.54 18.10 -4.79
C PRO A 142 -2.94 17.52 -4.76
N THR A 143 -3.91 18.26 -4.25
CA THR A 143 -5.31 17.95 -4.51
C THR A 143 -5.38 17.91 -6.03
N LEU A 144 -5.27 16.71 -6.59
CA LEU A 144 -5.49 16.44 -7.99
C LEU A 144 -7.00 16.61 -8.08
N ASN A 145 -7.43 17.86 -8.21
CA ASN A 145 -8.82 18.21 -8.38
C ASN A 145 -9.18 17.68 -9.78
N HIS A 146 -9.53 16.40 -9.80
CA HIS A 146 -9.74 15.59 -10.99
C HIS A 146 -11.19 15.18 -11.08
N ASP A 147 -12.10 16.07 -10.67
CA ASP A 147 -13.51 15.99 -10.99
C ASP A 147 -13.70 15.75 -12.50
N LYS A 148 -12.74 16.20 -13.32
CA LYS A 148 -12.66 15.93 -14.76
C LYS A 148 -11.24 15.56 -15.20
N LEU A 149 -11.07 14.37 -15.77
CA LEU A 149 -9.85 13.90 -16.42
C LEU A 149 -10.05 13.93 -17.94
N ILE A 150 -9.17 14.63 -18.66
CA ILE A 150 -9.20 14.66 -20.13
C ILE A 150 -8.21 13.61 -20.65
N PHE A 151 -8.71 12.68 -21.45
CA PHE A 151 -7.94 11.68 -22.15
C PHE A 151 -7.59 12.16 -23.56
N ILE A 152 -6.30 12.12 -23.89
CA ILE A 152 -5.79 12.31 -25.25
C ILE A 152 -5.05 11.02 -25.65
N PRO A 153 -5.53 10.32 -26.70
CA PRO A 153 -4.97 9.06 -27.18
C PRO A 153 -3.45 9.05 -27.27
N TYR A 154 -2.83 8.01 -26.73
CA TYR A 154 -1.37 7.79 -26.71
C TYR A 154 -0.51 8.92 -26.13
N LYS A 155 -1.12 9.98 -25.61
CA LYS A 155 -0.41 11.21 -25.21
C LYS A 155 -0.56 11.49 -23.73
N SER A 156 -1.78 11.51 -23.20
CA SER A 156 -1.97 11.93 -21.81
C SER A 156 -3.33 11.56 -21.23
N ILE A 157 -3.39 11.45 -19.91
CA ILE A 157 -4.62 11.39 -19.13
C ILE A 157 -4.52 12.34 -17.94
N GLY A 158 -5.39 13.35 -17.90
CA GLY A 158 -5.33 14.42 -16.90
C GLY A 158 -3.96 15.12 -16.88
N ASN A 159 -3.27 15.07 -15.74
CA ASN A 159 -1.94 15.68 -15.56
C ASN A 159 -0.77 14.74 -15.90
N PHE A 160 -1.05 13.52 -16.36
CA PHE A 160 -0.05 12.51 -16.71
C PHE A 160 0.20 12.49 -18.21
N GLU A 161 1.38 12.92 -18.63
CA GLU A 161 1.85 12.84 -20.01
C GLU A 161 2.63 11.54 -20.20
N LEU A 162 2.21 10.70 -21.13
CA LEU A 162 2.92 9.48 -21.51
C LEU A 162 4.29 9.85 -22.09
N ASN A 163 5.29 8.99 -21.87
CA ASN A 163 6.70 9.19 -22.23
C ASN A 163 7.42 10.32 -21.45
N CYS A 164 6.80 10.91 -20.41
CA CYS A 164 7.50 11.77 -19.46
C CYS A 164 8.52 10.96 -18.63
N SER A 165 9.51 11.64 -18.06
CA SER A 165 10.53 10.97 -17.24
C SER A 165 10.03 10.66 -15.83
N LEU A 166 10.49 9.53 -15.28
CA LEU A 166 10.29 9.15 -13.90
C LEU A 166 10.72 10.27 -12.94
N SER A 167 11.88 10.89 -13.18
CA SER A 167 12.39 12.02 -12.39
C SER A 167 11.45 13.23 -12.42
N ASP A 168 10.84 13.53 -13.57
CA ASP A 168 9.91 14.65 -13.69
C ASP A 168 8.64 14.40 -12.89
N VAL A 169 8.11 13.17 -12.91
CA VAL A 169 6.95 12.78 -12.11
C VAL A 169 7.28 12.83 -10.62
N ILE A 170 8.41 12.26 -10.20
CA ILE A 170 8.87 12.30 -8.80
C ILE A 170 8.97 13.75 -8.31
N ARG A 171 9.57 14.63 -9.11
CA ARG A 171 9.70 16.06 -8.80
C ARG A 171 8.34 16.77 -8.77
N LYS A 172 7.50 16.56 -9.79
CA LYS A 172 6.21 17.23 -9.96
C LYS A 172 5.23 16.89 -8.85
N TYR A 173 5.21 15.64 -8.41
CA TYR A 173 4.32 15.16 -7.35
C TYR A 173 5.01 15.01 -6.00
N ASN A 174 6.25 15.51 -5.86
CA ASN A 174 7.03 15.48 -4.63
C ASN A 174 7.05 14.08 -3.97
N ILE A 175 7.18 13.05 -4.79
CA ILE A 175 7.24 11.65 -4.36
C ILE A 175 8.60 11.48 -3.67
N SER A 176 8.62 10.94 -2.45
CA SER A 176 9.88 10.76 -1.72
C SER A 176 10.92 10.02 -2.56
N ASN A 177 12.16 10.51 -2.58
CA ASN A 177 13.29 10.07 -3.42
C ASN A 177 13.78 8.61 -3.22
N ASN A 178 13.00 7.72 -2.61
CA ASN A 178 13.38 6.31 -2.38
C ASN A 178 13.09 5.40 -3.59
N VAL A 179 12.58 5.96 -4.70
CA VAL A 179 12.35 5.19 -5.93
C VAL A 179 13.69 4.98 -6.64
N ILE A 180 14.28 3.80 -6.47
CA ILE A 180 15.47 3.39 -7.22
C ILE A 180 15.04 3.10 -8.67
N PRO A 181 15.61 3.78 -9.68
CA PRO A 181 15.30 3.49 -11.07
C PRO A 181 15.67 2.05 -11.43
N LYS A 182 14.74 1.34 -12.06
CA LYS A 182 14.91 -0.02 -12.58
C LYS A 182 14.40 -0.05 -14.03
N VAL A 183 14.56 -1.20 -14.69
CA VAL A 183 14.01 -1.44 -16.03
C VAL A 183 12.50 -1.23 -16.06
N LYS A 184 11.81 -1.57 -14.96
CA LYS A 184 10.39 -1.34 -14.73
C LYS A 184 10.16 -0.77 -13.33
N ASN A 185 9.47 0.37 -13.25
CA ASN A 185 9.07 0.99 -12.00
C ASN A 185 7.55 1.14 -11.98
N ILE A 186 6.94 0.91 -10.81
CA ILE A 186 5.52 1.14 -10.58
C ILE A 186 5.42 2.11 -9.41
N ILE A 187 4.64 3.17 -9.60
CA ILE A 187 4.37 4.20 -8.59
C ILE A 187 2.86 4.34 -8.45
N GLU A 188 2.38 4.31 -7.22
CA GLU A 188 0.96 4.52 -6.91
C GLU A 188 0.77 5.92 -6.32
N ILE A 189 -0.20 6.65 -6.86
CA ILE A 189 -0.58 7.99 -6.43
C ILE A 189 -2.11 8.05 -6.39
N ASN A 190 -2.72 8.02 -5.20
CA ASN A 190 -4.17 7.95 -5.04
C ASN A 190 -4.77 6.79 -5.87
N ASN A 191 -5.76 7.06 -6.74
CA ASN A 191 -6.40 6.07 -7.61
C ASN A 191 -5.60 5.76 -8.90
N PHE A 192 -4.38 6.30 -9.02
CA PHE A 192 -3.54 6.16 -10.20
C PHE A 192 -2.38 5.22 -9.94
N VAL A 193 -2.19 4.24 -10.82
CA VAL A 193 -0.98 3.42 -10.86
C VAL A 193 -0.21 3.75 -12.13
N LEU A 194 1.00 4.26 -11.94
CA LEU A 194 1.90 4.73 -12.98
C LEU A 194 2.99 3.69 -13.23
N ARG A 195 3.02 3.14 -14.45
CA ARG A 195 4.07 2.22 -14.89
C ARG A 195 5.10 2.99 -15.72
N PHE A 196 6.35 2.79 -15.36
CA PHE A 196 7.49 3.28 -16.12
C PHE A 196 8.30 2.12 -16.66
N ASP A 197 8.62 2.13 -17.95
CA ASP A 197 9.60 1.25 -18.55
C ASP A 197 10.79 2.09 -19.01
N ASN A 198 12.01 1.71 -18.63
CA ASN A 198 13.23 2.47 -18.89
C ASN A 198 13.09 3.96 -18.51
N GLU A 199 12.57 4.22 -17.30
CA GLU A 199 12.35 5.56 -16.75
C GLU A 199 11.34 6.44 -17.51
N LYS A 200 10.57 5.87 -18.45
CA LYS A 200 9.53 6.58 -19.21
C LYS A 200 8.15 6.10 -18.81
N LEU A 201 7.23 7.03 -18.55
CA LEU A 201 5.84 6.68 -18.21
C LEU A 201 5.18 6.01 -19.42
N THR A 202 4.91 4.72 -19.34
CA THR A 202 4.35 3.95 -20.46
C THR A 202 2.90 3.57 -20.26
N GLU A 203 2.41 3.54 -19.01
CA GLU A 203 1.01 3.24 -18.72
C GLU A 203 0.54 3.97 -17.46
N VAL A 204 -0.71 4.43 -17.50
CA VAL A 204 -1.47 4.95 -16.37
C VAL A 204 -2.70 4.08 -16.21
N THR A 205 -2.82 3.44 -15.06
CA THR A 205 -4.03 2.70 -14.66
C THR A 205 -4.82 3.54 -13.67
N ILE A 206 -6.13 3.62 -13.87
CA ILE A 206 -7.08 4.24 -12.95
C ILE A 206 -8.01 3.14 -12.45
N PHE A 207 -8.03 2.96 -11.13
CA PHE A 207 -9.03 2.14 -10.47
C PHE A 207 -10.21 3.02 -10.06
N ASN A 208 -11.39 2.66 -10.56
CA ASN A 208 -12.64 3.36 -10.33
C ASN A 208 -13.47 2.68 -9.23
N ASP A 209 -12.85 1.86 -8.39
CA ASP A 209 -13.50 1.19 -7.28
C ASP A 209 -13.37 2.00 -5.97
N LYS A 210 -14.49 2.60 -5.57
CA LYS A 210 -14.80 3.02 -4.20
C LYS A 210 -13.87 4.04 -3.54
N LYS A 211 -14.20 5.32 -3.75
CA LYS A 211 -14.36 6.39 -2.72
C LYS A 211 -14.44 7.78 -3.37
N VAL A 212 -13.97 7.91 -4.62
CA VAL A 212 -14.05 9.13 -5.44
C VAL A 212 -14.38 8.72 -6.88
N GLU A 213 -15.56 9.11 -7.39
CA GLU A 213 -15.88 8.97 -8.81
C GLU A 213 -15.03 9.98 -9.60
N LEU A 214 -14.24 9.49 -10.55
CA LEU A 214 -13.44 10.31 -11.46
C LEU A 214 -14.12 10.30 -12.83
N ALA A 215 -14.55 11.47 -13.32
CA ALA A 215 -15.14 11.55 -14.65
C ALA A 215 -14.04 11.65 -15.72
N ILE A 216 -13.91 10.62 -16.55
CA ILE A 216 -12.93 10.51 -17.62
C ILE A 216 -13.57 10.88 -18.95
N TYR A 217 -13.04 11.90 -19.62
CA TYR A 217 -13.57 12.42 -20.86
C TYR A 217 -12.65 12.16 -22.04
N TYR A 218 -13.22 11.65 -23.13
CA TYR A 218 -12.61 11.58 -24.45
C TYR A 218 -13.51 12.28 -25.46
N ASN A 219 -13.01 13.28 -26.18
CA ASN A 219 -13.80 14.07 -27.14
C ASN A 219 -15.16 14.50 -26.59
N GLU A 220 -15.17 15.09 -25.39
CA GLU A 220 -16.38 15.54 -24.68
C GLU A 220 -17.33 14.42 -24.18
N ILE A 221 -17.03 13.15 -24.48
CA ILE A 221 -17.78 11.99 -24.02
C ILE A 221 -17.21 11.52 -22.67
N ASP A 222 -18.06 11.40 -21.65
CA ASP A 222 -17.70 10.77 -20.37
C ASP A 222 -17.64 9.25 -20.52
N ILE A 223 -16.44 8.73 -20.81
CA ILE A 223 -16.17 7.30 -21.02
C ILE A 223 -16.12 6.50 -19.71
N SER A 224 -16.13 7.15 -18.55
CA SER A 224 -16.31 6.49 -17.26
C SER A 224 -17.78 6.22 -16.92
N SER A 225 -18.72 6.85 -17.63
CA SER A 225 -20.14 6.56 -17.52
C SER A 225 -20.56 5.39 -18.43
N LYS A 226 -21.59 4.63 -18.03
CA LYS A 226 -22.17 3.57 -18.88
C LYS A 226 -22.63 4.09 -20.25
N LYS A 227 -23.19 5.30 -20.29
CA LYS A 227 -23.69 5.92 -21.52
C LYS A 227 -22.54 6.28 -22.46
N GLY A 228 -21.56 7.02 -21.97
CA GLY A 228 -20.43 7.43 -22.81
C GLY A 228 -19.52 6.26 -23.19
N PHE A 229 -19.40 5.24 -22.35
CA PHE A 229 -18.71 4.00 -22.73
C PHE A 229 -19.43 3.24 -23.86
N ALA A 230 -20.77 3.15 -23.81
CA ALA A 230 -21.55 2.55 -24.90
C ALA A 230 -21.43 3.38 -26.19
N GLU A 231 -21.38 4.70 -26.09
CA GLU A 231 -21.13 5.58 -27.22
C GLU A 231 -19.73 5.35 -27.82
N LEU A 232 -18.70 5.24 -26.97
CA LEU A 232 -17.34 4.91 -27.40
C LEU A 232 -17.28 3.57 -28.15
N LEU A 233 -17.93 2.53 -27.63
CA LEU A 233 -18.02 1.21 -28.28
C LEU A 233 -18.72 1.26 -29.65
N SER A 234 -19.62 2.22 -29.87
CA SER A 234 -20.28 2.39 -31.16
C SER A 234 -19.39 3.05 -32.23
N GLN A 235 -18.33 3.74 -31.81
CA GLN A 235 -17.44 4.50 -32.69
C GLN A 235 -16.16 3.75 -33.07
N TYR A 236 -15.77 2.73 -32.31
CA TYR A 236 -14.47 2.06 -32.47
C TYR A 236 -14.59 0.55 -32.51
N ASP A 237 -13.79 -0.08 -33.37
CA ASP A 237 -13.54 -1.51 -33.30
C ASP A 237 -12.68 -1.84 -32.08
N VAL A 238 -13.14 -2.83 -31.30
CA VAL A 238 -12.45 -3.28 -30.08
C VAL A 238 -11.97 -4.72 -30.19
N ILE A 239 -10.86 -5.01 -29.51
CA ILE A 239 -10.39 -6.38 -29.29
C ILE A 239 -10.82 -6.81 -27.89
N GLU A 240 -11.54 -7.91 -27.79
CA GLU A 240 -11.82 -8.54 -26.49
C GLU A 240 -10.58 -9.29 -26.02
N ARG A 241 -9.88 -8.74 -25.01
CA ARG A 241 -8.61 -9.28 -24.51
C ARG A 241 -8.80 -10.43 -23.54
N THR A 242 -9.86 -10.36 -22.75
CA THR A 242 -10.33 -11.37 -21.81
C THR A 242 -11.85 -11.29 -21.78
N LYS A 243 -12.51 -12.22 -21.08
CA LYS A 243 -13.96 -12.14 -20.84
C LYS A 243 -14.39 -10.80 -20.21
N SER A 244 -13.47 -10.08 -19.57
CA SER A 244 -13.73 -8.85 -18.83
C SER A 244 -13.18 -7.57 -19.49
N LYS A 245 -12.27 -7.62 -20.47
CA LYS A 245 -11.59 -6.41 -21.00
C LYS A 245 -11.82 -6.13 -22.48
N TYR A 246 -12.08 -4.86 -22.81
CA TYR A 246 -12.02 -4.33 -24.17
C TYR A 246 -10.74 -3.50 -24.39
N LEU A 247 -10.08 -3.72 -25.52
CA LEU A 247 -8.95 -2.93 -26.00
C LEU A 247 -9.39 -2.06 -27.19
N PHE A 248 -9.26 -0.75 -27.03
CA PHE A 248 -9.42 0.26 -28.08
C PHE A 248 -8.03 0.56 -28.67
N LYS A 249 -7.66 -0.19 -29.70
CA LYS A 249 -6.33 -0.12 -30.34
C LYS A 249 -5.99 1.28 -30.88
N GLU A 250 -6.99 2.06 -31.29
CA GLU A 250 -6.77 3.38 -31.91
C GLU A 250 -6.57 4.47 -30.85
N LEU A 251 -7.01 4.19 -29.63
CA LEU A 251 -6.95 5.15 -28.54
C LEU A 251 -5.75 4.92 -27.62
N GLY A 252 -5.25 3.68 -27.55
CA GLY A 252 -4.27 3.32 -26.51
C GLY A 252 -4.96 3.14 -25.16
N LEU A 253 -6.14 2.49 -25.16
CA LEU A 253 -7.03 2.36 -24.01
C LEU A 253 -7.47 0.91 -23.82
N VAL A 254 -7.37 0.39 -22.61
CA VAL A 254 -8.02 -0.86 -22.16
C VAL A 254 -9.01 -0.53 -21.05
N VAL A 255 -10.21 -1.11 -21.12
CA VAL A 255 -11.27 -0.88 -20.14
C VAL A 255 -11.84 -2.21 -19.67
N GLU A 256 -11.98 -2.39 -18.35
CA GLU A 256 -12.79 -3.47 -17.80
C GLU A 256 -14.27 -3.20 -18.11
N LYS A 257 -15.02 -4.23 -18.52
CA LYS A 257 -16.41 -4.13 -18.96
C LYS A 257 -17.37 -3.60 -17.89
N ASP A 258 -17.01 -3.76 -16.62
CA ASP A 258 -17.75 -3.21 -15.49
C ASP A 258 -17.35 -1.78 -15.11
N LEU A 259 -16.41 -1.19 -15.86
CA LEU A 259 -15.86 0.16 -15.68
C LEU A 259 -15.10 0.35 -14.37
N SER A 260 -14.61 -0.74 -13.76
CA SER A 260 -13.79 -0.72 -12.55
C SER A 260 -12.34 -0.30 -12.80
N GLU A 261 -11.82 -0.48 -14.02
CA GLU A 261 -10.42 -0.23 -14.36
C GLU A 261 -10.30 0.38 -15.76
N PHE A 262 -9.50 1.43 -15.88
CA PHE A 262 -9.10 2.04 -17.16
C PHE A 262 -7.57 2.05 -17.25
N ARG A 263 -7.00 1.55 -18.35
CA ARG A 263 -5.56 1.62 -18.62
C ARG A 263 -5.31 2.44 -19.88
N PHE A 264 -4.52 3.49 -19.74
CA PHE A 264 -4.07 4.36 -20.82
C PHE A 264 -2.59 4.07 -21.05
N PHE A 265 -2.20 3.77 -22.28
CA PHE A 265 -0.83 3.34 -22.56
C PHE A 265 -0.20 4.07 -23.74
N GLU A 266 1.13 4.16 -23.70
CA GLU A 266 1.97 4.72 -24.75
C GLU A 266 2.08 3.73 -25.92
N GLN A 267 2.23 4.25 -27.14
CA GLN A 267 2.16 3.50 -28.40
C GLN A 267 3.09 2.28 -28.45
N SER A 268 4.25 2.32 -27.79
CA SER A 268 5.19 1.19 -27.71
C SER A 268 4.59 -0.06 -27.08
N LEU A 269 3.57 0.09 -26.23
CA LEU A 269 2.82 -1.01 -25.62
C LEU A 269 1.68 -1.54 -26.50
N LEU A 270 1.41 -0.97 -27.67
CA LEU A 270 0.31 -1.47 -28.52
C LEU A 270 0.59 -2.90 -29.02
N LYS A 271 1.81 -3.15 -29.53
CA LYS A 271 2.23 -4.47 -30.05
C LYS A 271 2.03 -5.61 -29.05
N PHE A 272 2.02 -5.22 -27.78
CA PHE A 272 1.88 -6.07 -26.64
C PHE A 272 0.41 -6.35 -26.34
N TRP A 273 -0.38 -5.28 -26.22
CA TRP A 273 -1.83 -5.37 -26.03
C TRP A 273 -2.55 -6.12 -27.16
N VAL A 274 -2.12 -6.00 -28.42
CA VAL A 274 -2.77 -6.73 -29.53
C VAL A 274 -2.44 -8.22 -29.58
N ASN A 275 -1.43 -8.70 -28.84
CA ASN A 275 -0.99 -10.09 -28.91
C ASN A 275 -1.90 -11.01 -28.06
N LEU A 276 -2.88 -11.65 -28.69
CA LEU A 276 -3.86 -12.56 -28.07
C LEU A 276 -3.24 -13.85 -27.50
N HIS A 277 -2.03 -14.21 -27.91
CA HIS A 277 -1.36 -15.46 -27.51
C HIS A 277 -0.45 -15.29 -26.30
N ARG A 278 -0.34 -14.09 -25.73
CA ARG A 278 0.54 -13.80 -24.59
C ARG A 278 -0.27 -13.40 -23.33
N PRO A 279 -0.02 -14.04 -22.16
CA PRO A 279 -0.73 -13.72 -20.92
C PRO A 279 -0.54 -12.27 -20.46
N ILE A 280 -1.61 -11.62 -19.97
CA ILE A 280 -1.60 -10.23 -19.47
C ILE A 280 -0.76 -10.05 -18.18
N THR A 281 -0.48 -11.13 -17.47
CA THR A 281 0.41 -11.12 -16.29
C THR A 281 1.90 -11.17 -16.63
N SER A 282 2.25 -11.37 -17.92
CA SER A 282 3.64 -11.52 -18.38
C SER A 282 4.25 -10.23 -18.97
N TRP A 283 3.66 -9.09 -18.58
CA TRP A 283 3.98 -7.72 -19.02
C TRP A 283 4.60 -6.90 -17.90
#